data_AF-A0A650CLN0-F1
#
_entry.id   AF-A0A650CLN0-F1
#
_cell.length_a   1.000
_cell.length_b   1.000
_cell.length_c   1.000
_cell.angle_alpha   90.00
_cell.angle_beta   90.00
_cell.angle_gamma   90.00
#
_symmetry.space_group_name_H-M   'P 1'
#
loop_
_entity.id
_entity.type
_entity.pdbx_description
1 polymer ?
#
loop_
_entity_poly.entity_id
_entity_poly.type
_entity_poly.pdbx_seq_one_letter_code
_entity_poly.pdbx_strand_id
1 'polypeptide(L)'
;MNCKNLNRAIVMLWVGDSEKAKEDAKECMNSLKEEINNLRSLIKEAKMEAENEYLLPKTLREKRLNPEDLIKVAMYELSRRIYLFSGNTKSKERSGIIYLWLDLGVKKILRGYCEDCYGYISTLLGSGFVVMVDGVIYAEFLGTDENKAVESVLEAIKGHRKNK
;
A
#
# COMPACT_ATOMS: atom_id res chain seq x y z
N MET A 1 14.74 10.08 8.21
CA MET A 1 13.64 10.15 7.22
C MET A 1 12.34 9.71 7.89
N ASN A 2 11.31 10.56 7.89
CA ASN A 2 10.06 10.30 8.61
C ASN A 2 8.97 9.76 7.69
N CYS A 3 9.19 8.55 7.18
CA CYS A 3 8.31 7.88 6.22
C CYS A 3 7.90 6.48 6.69
N LYS A 4 7.93 6.25 8.01
CA LYS A 4 7.65 4.95 8.64
C LYS A 4 6.24 4.44 8.29
N ASN A 5 5.29 5.36 8.11
CA ASN A 5 3.89 5.04 7.84
C ASN A 5 3.58 4.80 6.35
N LEU A 6 4.57 4.92 5.45
CA LEU A 6 4.31 4.77 4.02
C LEU A 6 3.86 3.36 3.62
N ASN A 7 4.37 2.33 4.32
CA ASN A 7 3.89 0.96 4.15
C ASN A 7 2.41 0.85 4.55
N ARG A 8 2.05 1.35 5.73
CA ARG A 8 0.66 1.41 6.20
C ARG A 8 -0.23 2.15 5.20
N ALA A 9 0.23 3.27 4.65
CA ALA A 9 -0.52 4.04 3.66
C ALA A 9 -0.87 3.21 2.41
N ILE A 10 0.06 2.40 1.90
CA ILE A 10 -0.19 1.48 0.79
C ILE A 10 -1.25 0.44 1.16
N VAL A 11 -1.16 -0.12 2.36
CA VAL A 11 -2.13 -1.11 2.85
C VAL A 11 -3.52 -0.49 3.04
N MET A 12 -3.60 0.73 3.55
CA MET A 12 -4.87 1.46 3.67
C MET A 12 -5.52 1.69 2.30
N LEU A 13 -4.73 2.04 1.27
CA LEU A 13 -5.25 2.09 -0.11
C LEU A 13 -5.74 0.73 -0.62
N TRP A 14 -5.04 -0.36 -0.28
CA TRP A 14 -5.43 -1.72 -0.68
C TRP A 14 -6.83 -2.09 -0.15
N VAL A 15 -7.13 -1.73 1.10
CA VAL A 15 -8.44 -1.94 1.73
C VAL A 15 -9.43 -0.79 1.48
N GLY A 16 -9.09 0.12 0.58
CA GLY A 16 -9.98 1.21 0.15
C GLY A 16 -10.13 2.35 1.14
N ASP A 17 -9.31 2.46 2.18
CA ASP A 17 -9.33 3.55 3.17
C ASP A 17 -8.44 4.71 2.72
N SER A 18 -8.94 5.53 1.80
CA SER A 18 -8.16 6.63 1.20
C SER A 18 -7.87 7.76 2.18
N GLU A 19 -8.76 8.04 3.14
CA GLU A 19 -8.52 9.09 4.13
C GLU A 19 -7.40 8.69 5.10
N LYS A 20 -7.39 7.46 5.61
CA LYS A 20 -6.29 6.98 6.45
C LYS A 20 -4.98 6.92 5.67
N ALA A 21 -5.02 6.45 4.43
CA ALA A 21 -3.83 6.43 3.57
C ALA A 21 -3.24 7.84 3.35
N LYS A 22 -4.12 8.83 3.15
CA LYS A 22 -3.73 10.24 2.98
C LYS A 22 -3.12 10.82 4.24
N GLU A 23 -3.67 10.53 5.42
CA GLU A 23 -3.07 10.91 6.71
C GLU A 23 -1.66 10.34 6.86
N ASP A 24 -1.51 9.04 6.61
CA ASP A 24 -0.24 8.32 6.75
C ASP A 24 0.83 8.80 5.74
N ALA A 25 0.42 9.17 4.52
CA ALA A 25 1.33 9.67 3.49
C ALA A 25 1.75 11.14 3.68
N LYS A 26 0.93 11.95 4.37
CA LYS A 26 1.14 13.40 4.54
C LYS A 26 2.45 13.70 5.29
N GLU A 27 2.78 12.90 6.30
CA GLU A 27 3.99 13.06 7.10
C GLU A 27 5.25 12.93 6.25
N CYS A 28 5.35 11.87 5.45
CA CYS A 28 6.48 11.64 4.55
C CYS A 28 6.60 12.77 3.51
N MET A 29 5.49 13.13 2.87
CA MET A 29 5.45 14.21 1.87
C MET A 29 5.95 15.55 2.45
N ASN A 30 5.50 15.92 3.65
CA ASN A 30 5.93 17.16 4.29
C ASN A 30 7.41 17.12 4.67
N SER A 31 7.90 15.98 5.17
CA SER A 31 9.29 15.84 5.60
C SER A 31 10.31 15.96 4.46
N LEU A 32 9.91 15.62 3.23
CA LEU A 32 10.79 15.62 2.05
C LEU A 32 10.58 16.85 1.14
N LYS A 33 9.55 17.67 1.38
CA LYS A 33 9.10 18.70 0.44
C LYS A 33 10.19 19.68 0.00
N GLU A 34 11.02 20.15 0.92
CA GLU A 34 12.07 21.13 0.63
C GLU A 34 13.22 20.51 -0.16
N GLU A 35 13.73 19.37 0.31
CA GLU A 35 14.84 18.64 -0.30
C GLU A 35 14.51 18.21 -1.74
N ILE A 36 13.27 17.79 -1.98
CA ILE A 36 12.80 17.31 -3.28
C ILE A 36 12.85 18.37 -4.37
N ASN A 37 12.64 19.65 -4.04
CA ASN A 37 12.70 20.71 -5.03
C ASN A 37 14.11 20.81 -5.65
N ASN A 38 15.15 20.71 -4.81
CA ASN A 38 16.53 20.72 -5.26
C ASN A 38 16.86 19.45 -6.05
N LEU A 39 16.49 18.27 -5.53
CA LEU A 39 16.75 17.00 -6.19
C LEU A 39 16.09 16.92 -7.58
N ARG A 40 14.86 17.42 -7.73
CA ARG A 40 14.18 17.47 -9.04
C ARG A 40 14.90 18.36 -10.05
N SER A 41 15.47 19.49 -9.62
CA SER A 41 16.25 20.35 -10.51
C SER A 41 17.48 19.61 -11.03
N LEU A 42 18.24 18.99 -10.12
CA LEU A 42 19.44 18.22 -10.48
C LEU A 42 19.11 17.05 -11.42
N ILE A 43 18.02 16.32 -11.16
CA ILE A 43 17.56 15.24 -12.03
C ILE A 43 17.14 15.77 -13.41
N LYS A 44 16.47 16.92 -13.47
CA LYS A 44 16.07 17.54 -14.74
C LYS A 44 17.29 17.96 -15.55
N GLU A 45 18.27 18.59 -14.92
CA GLU A 45 19.54 18.96 -15.57
C GLU A 45 20.28 17.72 -16.09
N ALA A 46 20.40 16.68 -15.26
CA ALA A 46 21.03 15.43 -15.67
C ALA A 46 20.34 14.78 -16.88
N LYS A 47 19.00 14.86 -16.97
CA LYS A 47 18.23 14.40 -18.13
C LYS A 47 18.44 15.24 -19.38
N MET A 48 18.69 16.54 -19.23
CA MET A 48 18.96 17.44 -20.36
C MET A 48 20.40 17.29 -20.89
N GLU A 49 21.36 16.98 -20.01
CA GLU A 49 22.77 16.80 -20.36
C GLU A 49 23.07 15.38 -20.88
N ALA A 50 22.25 14.39 -20.54
CA ALA A 50 22.44 13.03 -21.02
C ALA A 50 22.14 12.93 -22.53
N GLU A 51 23.19 12.71 -23.32
CA GLU A 51 23.07 12.54 -24.79
C GLU A 51 22.20 11.34 -25.18
N ASN A 52 22.13 10.32 -24.33
CA ASN A 52 21.35 9.10 -24.52
C ASN A 52 20.81 8.58 -23.19
N GLU A 53 19.69 7.85 -23.22
CA GLU A 53 19.03 7.33 -22.01
C GLU A 53 19.94 6.40 -21.17
N TYR A 54 20.74 5.54 -21.83
CA TYR A 54 21.65 4.63 -21.12
C TYR A 54 22.79 5.35 -20.39
N LEU A 55 23.07 6.62 -20.72
CA LEU A 55 24.07 7.45 -20.04
C LEU A 55 23.50 8.18 -18.81
N LEU A 56 22.17 8.23 -18.65
CA LEU A 56 21.53 8.95 -17.53
C LEU A 56 22.08 8.52 -16.15
N PRO A 57 22.30 7.23 -15.84
CA PRO A 57 22.89 6.83 -14.56
C PRO A 57 24.29 7.41 -14.33
N LYS A 58 25.08 7.60 -15.39
CA LYS A 58 26.40 8.23 -15.31
C LYS A 58 26.25 9.73 -15.01
N THR A 59 25.41 10.43 -15.77
CA THR A 59 25.19 11.88 -15.61
C THR A 59 24.62 12.23 -14.23
N LEU A 60 23.72 11.40 -13.69
CA LEU A 60 23.20 11.56 -12.33
C LEU A 60 24.33 11.49 -11.28
N ARG A 61 25.28 10.56 -11.43
CA ARG A 61 26.44 10.45 -10.52
C ARG A 61 27.38 11.65 -10.64
N GLU A 62 27.59 12.18 -11.85
CA GLU A 62 28.40 13.38 -12.08
C GLU A 62 27.79 14.62 -11.41
N LYS A 63 26.46 14.70 -11.36
CA LYS A 63 25.68 15.69 -10.57
C LYS A 63 25.64 15.40 -9.07
N ARG A 64 26.41 14.42 -8.58
CA ARG A 64 26.51 14.00 -7.18
C ARG A 64 25.21 13.49 -6.56
N LEU A 65 24.27 13.02 -7.39
CA LEU A 65 23.07 12.33 -6.89
C LEU A 65 23.43 10.88 -6.52
N ASN A 66 23.15 10.52 -5.28
CA ASN A 66 23.38 9.18 -4.75
C ASN A 66 22.08 8.35 -4.73
N PRO A 67 22.15 7.03 -4.47
CA PRO A 67 20.97 6.19 -4.40
C PRO A 67 19.93 6.62 -3.35
N GLU A 68 20.36 7.19 -2.22
CA GLU A 68 19.46 7.68 -1.17
C GLU A 68 18.61 8.86 -1.67
N ASP A 69 19.20 9.76 -2.46
CA ASP A 69 18.49 10.87 -3.08
C ASP A 69 17.38 10.38 -4.02
N LEU A 70 17.67 9.35 -4.81
CA LEU A 70 16.70 8.72 -5.70
C LEU A 70 15.57 8.03 -4.91
N ILE A 71 15.91 7.39 -3.79
CA ILE A 71 14.93 6.79 -2.87
C ILE A 71 14.02 7.87 -2.29
N LYS A 72 14.57 8.99 -1.81
CA LYS A 72 13.78 10.13 -1.31
C LYS A 72 12.81 10.64 -2.37
N VAL A 73 13.26 10.79 -3.62
CA VAL A 73 12.40 11.19 -4.74
C VAL A 73 11.27 10.18 -4.96
N ALA A 74 11.59 8.89 -5.01
CA ALA A 74 10.59 7.85 -5.17
C ALA A 74 9.55 7.85 -4.03
N MET A 75 10.01 7.99 -2.79
CA MET A 75 9.15 8.02 -1.61
C MET A 75 8.25 9.25 -1.57
N TYR A 76 8.77 10.43 -1.95
CA TYR A 76 7.98 11.64 -2.07
C TYR A 76 6.90 11.49 -3.15
N GLU A 77 7.25 11.00 -4.34
CA GLU A 77 6.28 10.84 -5.43
C GLU A 77 5.21 9.81 -5.07
N LEU A 78 5.60 8.69 -4.44
CA LEU A 78 4.65 7.71 -3.94
C LEU A 78 3.70 8.34 -2.92
N SER A 79 4.24 9.01 -1.90
CA SER A 79 3.44 9.69 -0.86
C SER A 79 2.49 10.72 -1.45
N ARG A 80 2.97 11.52 -2.41
CA ARG A 80 2.16 12.52 -3.13
C ARG A 80 1.04 11.86 -3.93
N ARG A 81 1.30 10.75 -4.62
CA ARG A 81 0.27 10.00 -5.36
C ARG A 81 -0.80 9.44 -4.43
N ILE A 82 -0.39 8.89 -3.28
CA ILE A 82 -1.33 8.42 -2.24
C ILE A 82 -2.18 9.59 -1.72
N TYR A 83 -1.54 10.71 -1.36
CA TYR A 83 -2.21 11.90 -0.84
C TYR A 83 -3.25 12.49 -1.80
N LEU A 84 -2.96 12.45 -3.10
CA LEU A 84 -3.84 12.94 -4.16
C LEU A 84 -4.90 11.91 -4.61
N PHE A 85 -4.80 10.66 -4.15
CA PHE A 85 -5.74 9.63 -4.55
C PHE A 85 -7.12 9.89 -3.94
N SER A 86 -8.10 10.13 -4.79
CA SER A 86 -9.52 10.27 -4.41
C SER A 86 -10.28 9.02 -4.87
N GLY A 87 -10.29 7.98 -4.03
CA GLY A 87 -11.13 6.79 -4.23
C GLY A 87 -12.45 6.92 -3.47
N ASN A 88 -13.55 6.48 -4.07
CA ASN A 88 -14.87 6.44 -3.42
C ASN A 88 -15.15 5.13 -2.66
N THR A 89 -14.14 4.27 -2.51
CA THR A 89 -14.28 3.05 -1.72
C THR A 89 -14.33 3.40 -0.24
N LYS A 90 -15.28 2.84 0.49
CA LYS A 90 -15.30 2.92 1.95
C LYS A 90 -14.91 1.57 2.50
N SER A 91 -13.80 1.54 3.24
CA SER A 91 -13.45 0.41 4.09
C SER A 91 -14.54 0.20 5.15
N LYS A 92 -14.63 -1.02 5.64
CA LYS A 92 -15.44 -1.41 6.80
C LYS A 92 -14.51 -2.05 7.82
N GLU A 93 -14.92 -2.06 9.09
CA GLU A 93 -14.16 -2.70 10.15
C GLU A 93 -15.03 -3.73 10.88
N ARG A 94 -14.48 -4.93 11.12
CA ARG A 94 -15.10 -5.95 11.96
C ARG A 94 -14.03 -6.75 12.69
N SER A 95 -14.11 -6.78 14.02
CA SER A 95 -13.24 -7.60 14.88
C SER A 95 -11.74 -7.42 14.60
N GLY A 96 -11.30 -6.17 14.39
CA GLY A 96 -9.90 -5.80 14.12
C GLY A 96 -9.42 -6.05 12.69
N ILE A 97 -10.31 -6.41 11.76
CA ILE A 97 -10.02 -6.44 10.32
C ILE A 97 -10.65 -5.22 9.68
N ILE A 98 -9.83 -4.42 9.00
CA ILE A 98 -10.27 -3.37 8.07
C ILE A 98 -10.36 -4.02 6.69
N TYR A 99 -11.48 -3.88 5.98
CA TYR A 99 -11.67 -4.56 4.71
C TYR A 99 -12.52 -3.80 3.71
N LEU A 100 -12.34 -4.15 2.44
CA LEU A 100 -13.14 -3.76 1.31
C LEU A 100 -13.82 -4.99 0.73
N TRP A 101 -15.14 -4.92 0.61
CA TRP A 101 -15.95 -5.92 -0.09
C TRP A 101 -16.24 -5.48 -1.52
N LEU A 102 -15.88 -6.33 -2.48
CA LEU A 102 -16.10 -6.11 -3.90
C LEU A 102 -17.05 -7.19 -4.43
N ASP A 103 -18.26 -6.77 -4.82
CA ASP A 103 -19.22 -7.65 -5.48
C ASP A 103 -19.02 -7.56 -7.01
N LEU A 104 -18.51 -8.64 -7.62
CA LEU A 104 -18.30 -8.76 -9.07
C LEU A 104 -19.34 -9.73 -9.68
N GLY A 105 -20.52 -9.86 -9.06
CA GLY A 105 -21.57 -10.79 -9.43
C GLY A 105 -21.40 -12.15 -8.76
N VAL A 106 -21.13 -13.19 -9.55
CA VAL A 106 -20.94 -14.55 -9.01
C VAL A 106 -19.68 -14.63 -8.15
N LYS A 107 -18.62 -13.94 -8.58
CA LYS A 107 -17.36 -13.82 -7.85
C LYS A 107 -17.42 -12.61 -6.94
N LYS A 108 -16.99 -12.78 -5.70
CA LYS A 108 -16.87 -11.70 -4.72
C LYS A 108 -15.51 -11.73 -4.06
N ILE A 109 -14.97 -10.56 -3.77
CA ILE A 109 -13.61 -10.41 -3.25
C ILE A 109 -13.65 -9.64 -1.93
N LEU A 110 -12.95 -10.15 -0.92
CA LEU A 110 -12.62 -9.42 0.29
C LEU A 110 -11.12 -9.09 0.27
N ARG A 111 -10.81 -7.80 0.26
CA ARG A 111 -9.45 -7.30 0.52
C ARG A 111 -9.42 -6.80 1.95
N GLY A 112 -8.55 -7.34 2.79
CA GLY A 112 -8.53 -7.02 4.21
C GLY A 112 -7.14 -6.68 4.71
N TYR A 113 -7.10 -6.11 5.91
CA TYR A 113 -5.90 -5.90 6.69
C TYR A 113 -6.18 -6.11 8.17
N CYS A 114 -5.29 -6.80 8.85
CA CYS A 114 -5.30 -7.04 10.30
C CYS A 114 -3.92 -6.68 10.87
N GLU A 115 -3.85 -5.58 11.62
CA GLU A 115 -2.58 -5.04 12.15
C GLU A 115 -1.87 -5.99 13.13
N ASP A 116 -2.65 -6.72 13.93
CA ASP A 116 -2.13 -7.68 14.92
C ASP A 116 -1.98 -9.10 14.35
N CYS A 117 -2.16 -9.31 13.04
CA CYS A 117 -1.99 -10.61 12.39
C CYS A 117 -0.58 -10.78 11.81
N TYR A 118 -0.08 -12.02 11.75
CA TYR A 118 1.29 -12.30 11.30
C TYR A 118 1.42 -13.62 10.52
N GLY A 119 2.49 -13.72 9.74
CA GLY A 119 2.83 -14.93 9.01
C GLY A 119 2.00 -15.14 7.75
N TYR A 120 2.01 -16.37 7.26
CA TYR A 120 1.37 -16.78 6.01
C TYR A 120 0.24 -17.76 6.25
N ILE A 121 -0.88 -17.55 5.56
CA ILE A 121 -2.02 -18.47 5.49
C ILE A 121 -2.42 -18.63 4.04
N SER A 122 -2.72 -19.86 3.63
CA SER A 122 -3.51 -20.15 2.44
C SER A 122 -4.41 -21.34 2.74
N THR A 123 -5.71 -21.15 2.63
CA THR A 123 -6.68 -22.22 2.87
C THR A 123 -7.92 -22.05 2.01
N LEU A 124 -8.58 -23.17 1.71
CA LEU A 124 -9.86 -23.20 1.05
C LEU A 124 -10.95 -22.81 2.06
N LEU A 125 -11.92 -22.03 1.58
CA LEU A 125 -13.17 -21.73 2.25
C LEU A 125 -14.28 -22.53 1.55
N GLY A 126 -15.38 -22.82 2.22
CA GLY A 126 -16.44 -23.68 1.65
C GLY A 126 -16.93 -23.26 0.25
N SER A 127 -16.87 -21.97 -0.07
CA SER A 127 -17.25 -21.40 -1.37
C SER A 127 -16.11 -20.64 -2.06
N GLY A 128 -14.84 -20.84 -1.67
CA GLY A 128 -13.73 -20.06 -2.22
C GLY A 128 -12.39 -20.31 -1.52
N PHE A 129 -11.58 -19.26 -1.32
CA PHE A 129 -10.30 -19.38 -0.63
C PHE A 129 -9.88 -18.06 0.01
N VAL A 130 -8.93 -18.15 0.95
CA VAL A 130 -8.26 -17.00 1.55
C VAL A 130 -6.75 -17.19 1.55
N VAL A 131 -6.05 -16.09 1.30
CA VAL A 131 -4.61 -15.94 1.47
C VAL A 131 -4.36 -14.75 2.39
N MET A 132 -3.46 -14.91 3.35
CA MET A 132 -2.96 -13.82 4.18
C MET A 132 -1.43 -13.83 4.21
N VAL A 133 -0.83 -12.65 4.11
CA VAL A 133 0.61 -12.43 4.31
C VAL A 133 0.78 -11.23 5.23
N ASP A 134 1.33 -11.45 6.42
CA ASP A 134 1.63 -10.41 7.43
C ASP A 134 0.50 -9.39 7.60
N GLY A 135 -0.71 -9.93 7.80
CA GLY A 135 -1.92 -9.15 8.04
C GLY A 135 -2.63 -8.65 6.78
N VAL A 136 -2.00 -8.63 5.60
CA VAL A 136 -2.68 -8.33 4.33
C VAL A 136 -3.47 -9.54 3.87
N ILE A 137 -4.78 -9.38 3.69
CA ILE A 137 -5.73 -10.45 3.41
C ILE A 137 -6.29 -10.28 2.00
N TYR A 138 -6.38 -11.39 1.28
CA TYR A 138 -7.14 -11.52 0.05
C TYR A 138 -8.00 -12.78 0.14
N ALA A 139 -9.30 -12.65 -0.07
CA ALA A 139 -10.20 -13.79 -0.16
C ALA A 139 -11.13 -13.67 -1.36
N GLU A 140 -11.41 -14.80 -2.00
CA GLU A 140 -12.39 -14.91 -3.06
C GLU A 140 -13.52 -15.85 -2.62
N PHE A 141 -14.74 -15.52 -3.05
CA PHE A 141 -15.94 -16.29 -2.77
C PHE A 141 -16.81 -16.41 -4.02
N LEU A 142 -17.51 -17.53 -4.12
CA LEU A 142 -18.57 -17.76 -5.09
C LEU A 142 -19.93 -17.60 -4.39
N GLY A 143 -20.72 -16.59 -4.78
CA GLY A 143 -22.11 -16.42 -4.36
C GLY A 143 -22.38 -16.18 -2.86
N THR A 144 -21.35 -15.92 -2.05
CA THR A 144 -21.49 -15.77 -0.58
C THR A 144 -21.88 -14.34 -0.20
N ASP A 145 -22.63 -14.15 0.88
CA ASP A 145 -22.88 -12.81 1.44
C ASP A 145 -21.68 -12.30 2.24
N GLU A 146 -21.58 -10.98 2.38
CA GLU A 146 -20.45 -10.31 3.03
C GLU A 146 -20.25 -10.77 4.49
N ASN A 147 -21.33 -10.98 5.24
CA ASN A 147 -21.23 -11.32 6.67
C ASN A 147 -20.61 -12.70 6.87
N LYS A 148 -21.05 -13.69 6.09
CA LYS A 148 -20.49 -15.05 6.12
C LYS A 148 -19.07 -15.10 5.58
N ALA A 149 -18.77 -14.29 4.56
CA ALA A 149 -17.42 -14.16 4.02
C ALA A 149 -16.44 -13.66 5.07
N VAL A 150 -16.79 -12.58 5.77
CA VAL A 150 -15.96 -12.01 6.84
C VAL A 150 -15.79 -13.00 8.00
N GLU A 151 -16.85 -13.70 8.41
CA GLU A 151 -16.78 -14.72 9.45
C GLU A 151 -15.86 -15.89 9.08
N SER A 152 -15.95 -16.37 7.84
CA SER A 152 -15.08 -17.43 7.33
C SER A 152 -13.60 -17.01 7.34
N VAL A 153 -13.32 -15.76 6.97
CA VAL A 153 -11.96 -15.19 7.04
C VAL A 153 -11.50 -15.08 8.49
N LEU A 154 -12.35 -14.60 9.41
CA LEU A 154 -12.01 -14.45 10.82
C LEU A 154 -11.62 -15.79 11.47
N GLU A 155 -12.38 -16.84 11.20
CA GLU A 155 -12.06 -18.19 11.68
C GLU A 155 -10.76 -18.72 11.05
N ALA A 156 -10.58 -18.52 9.73
CA ALA A 156 -9.37 -18.97 9.04
C ALA A 156 -8.08 -18.31 9.57
N ILE A 157 -8.15 -17.06 10.02
CA ILE A 157 -6.97 -16.32 10.52
C ILE A 157 -6.81 -16.33 12.05
N LYS A 158 -7.70 -17.00 12.78
CA LYS A 158 -7.77 -16.94 14.25
C LYS A 158 -6.45 -17.33 14.93
N GLY A 159 -5.77 -18.36 14.44
CA GLY A 159 -4.48 -18.84 14.97
C GLY A 159 -3.30 -17.90 14.70
N HIS A 160 -3.48 -16.88 13.86
CA HIS A 160 -2.43 -15.95 13.44
C HIS A 160 -2.60 -14.55 14.00
N ARG A 161 -3.49 -14.38 14.98
CA ARG A 161 -3.65 -13.13 15.73
C ARG A 161 -2.70 -13.15 16.93
N LYS A 162 -2.02 -12.03 17.18
CA LYS A 162 -1.35 -11.84 18.47
C LYS A 162 -2.43 -11.78 19.54
N ASN A 163 -2.38 -12.68 20.53
CA ASN A 163 -3.19 -12.53 21.73
C ASN A 163 -2.72 -11.25 22.43
N LYS A 164 -3.61 -10.26 22.55
CA LYS A 164 -3.44 -9.14 23.48
C LYS A 164 -4.04 -9.52 24.81
#